data_AF-X1M7B4-F1
#
_entry.id   AF-X1M7B4-F1
#
_cell.length_a   1.000
_cell.length_b   1.000
_cell.length_c   1.000
_cell.angle_alpha   90.00
_cell.angle_beta   90.00
_cell.angle_gamma   90.00
#
_symmetry.space_group_name_H-M   'P 1'
#
loop_
_entity.id
_entity.type
_entity.pdbx_description
1 polymer ?
#
loop_
_entity_poly.entity_id
_entity_poly.type
_entity_poly.pdbx_seq_one_letter_code
_entity_poly.pdbx_strand_id
1 'polypeptide(L)' 'MIGVAMYITIKSLWERHNNKSLIARLTGHDWKTVAKRIKEMEEGKEYLAKKPHPRILDPYQEQIIKWLEEG' A
#
# COMPACT_ATOMS: atom_id res chain seq x y z
N MET A 1 -4.65 5.72 -3.84
CA MET A 1 -4.08 4.69 -2.93
C MET A 1 -3.25 5.40 -1.88
N ILE A 2 -3.38 4.99 -0.63
CA ILE A 2 -2.62 5.52 0.52
C ILE A 2 -1.28 4.81 0.63
N GLY A 3 -0.23 5.56 0.97
CA GLY A 3 1.12 5.04 1.19
C GLY A 3 1.27 4.26 2.49
N VAL A 4 2.42 3.61 2.67
CA VAL A 4 2.75 2.79 3.84
C VAL A 4 2.59 3.57 5.15
N ALA A 5 3.11 4.80 5.20
CA ALA A 5 3.03 5.66 6.39
C ALA A 5 1.57 5.94 6.81
N MET A 6 0.69 6.19 5.83
CA MET A 6 -0.73 6.43 6.10
C MET A 6 -1.45 5.16 6.51
N TYR A 7 -1.09 4.01 5.95
CA TYR A 7 -1.61 2.72 6.40
C TYR A 7 -1.25 2.44 7.87
N ILE A 8 0.01 2.67 8.27
CA ILE A 8 0.46 2.54 9.66
C ILE A 8 -0.34 3.50 10.56
N THR A 9 -0.52 4.74 10.11
CA THR A 9 -1.31 5.75 10.85
C THR A 9 -2.75 5.29 11.08
N ILE A 10 -3.43 4.79 10.03
CA ILE A 10 -4.79 4.24 10.13
C ILE A 10 -4.82 3.05 11.09
N LYS A 11 -3.84 2.16 11.04
CA LYS A 11 -3.73 1.01 11.94
C LYS A 11 -3.64 1.46 13.40
N SER A 12 -2.70 2.35 13.72
CA SER A 12 -2.51 2.85 15.08
C SER A 12 -3.73 3.62 15.60
N LEU A 13 -4.44 4.36 14.74
CA LEU A 13 -5.67 5.06 15.14
C LEU A 13 -6.84 4.08 15.34
N TRP A 14 -6.91 3.01 14.56
CA TRP A 14 -7.92 1.96 14.70
C TRP A 14 -7.76 1.23 16.03
N GLU A 15 -6.54 0.84 16.38
CA GLU A 15 -6.22 0.19 17.66
C GLU A 15 -6.58 1.08 18.89
N ARG A 16 -6.47 2.41 18.75
CA ARG A 16 -6.73 3.35 19.86
C ARG A 16 -8.19 3.77 20.01
N HIS A 17 -8.87 4.05 18.90
CA HIS A 17 -10.18 4.71 18.93
C HIS A 17 -11.32 3.83 18.39
N ASN A 18 -11.00 2.80 17.60
CA ASN A 18 -11.98 1.89 16.99
C ASN A 18 -13.15 2.59 16.26
N ASN A 19 -12.92 3.78 15.70
CA ASN A 19 -13.96 4.61 15.07
C ASN A 19 -13.56 5.07 13.66
N LYS A 20 -14.22 4.50 12.66
CA LYS A 20 -13.92 4.73 11.22
C LYS A 20 -14.12 6.18 10.79
N SER A 21 -15.19 6.83 11.28
CA SER A 21 -15.54 8.20 10.93
C SER A 21 -14.55 9.20 11.53
N LEU A 22 -14.09 8.95 12.75
CA LEU A 22 -13.05 9.77 13.39
C LEU A 22 -11.73 9.64 12.61
N ILE A 23 -11.33 8.43 12.25
CA ILE A 23 -10.10 8.19 11.49
C ILE A 23 -10.14 8.86 10.12
N ALA A 24 -11.26 8.80 9.42
CA ALA A 24 -11.46 9.51 8.15
C ALA A 24 -11.28 11.03 8.30
N ARG A 25 -11.85 11.62 9.36
CA ARG A 25 -11.68 13.05 9.67
C ARG A 25 -10.22 13.41 10.00
N LEU A 26 -9.55 12.61 10.82
CA LEU A 26 -8.17 12.85 11.25
C LEU A 26 -7.15 12.68 10.11
N THR A 27 -7.40 11.73 9.20
CA THR A 27 -6.50 11.43 8.08
C THR A 27 -6.81 12.22 6.81
N GLY A 28 -7.95 12.94 6.77
CA GLY A 28 -8.40 13.67 5.58
C GLY A 28 -8.75 12.76 4.40
N HIS A 29 -9.01 11.48 4.65
CA HIS A 29 -9.32 10.49 3.62
C HIS A 29 -10.80 10.12 3.60
N ASP A 30 -11.27 9.72 2.41
CA ASP A 30 -12.63 9.23 2.26
C ASP A 30 -12.88 8.00 3.15
N TRP A 31 -14.05 7.97 3.79
CA TRP A 31 -14.42 6.94 4.76
C TRP A 31 -14.39 5.53 4.14
N LYS A 32 -14.67 5.36 2.84
CA LYS A 32 -14.60 4.06 2.16
C LYS A 32 -13.17 3.57 2.07
N THR A 33 -12.21 4.48 1.90
CA THR A 33 -10.77 4.13 1.88
C THR A 33 -10.34 3.61 3.23
N VAL A 34 -10.72 4.32 4.31
CA VAL A 34 -10.43 3.90 5.68
C VAL A 34 -11.10 2.56 6.00
N ALA A 35 -12.38 2.40 5.66
CA ALA A 35 -13.13 1.17 5.89
C ALA A 35 -12.52 -0.03 5.14
N LYS A 36 -12.09 0.17 3.89
CA LYS A 36 -11.40 -0.86 3.12
C LYS A 36 -10.10 -1.30 3.79
N ARG A 37 -9.27 -0.36 4.26
CA ARG A 37 -8.00 -0.72 4.92
C ARG A 37 -8.19 -1.44 6.23
N ILE A 38 -9.16 -1.00 7.03
CA ILE A 38 -9.49 -1.68 8.29
C ILE A 38 -9.92 -3.12 8.01
N LYS A 39 -10.76 -3.34 6.99
CA LYS A 39 -11.16 -4.69 6.58
C LYS A 39 -9.96 -5.54 6.13
N GLU A 40 -9.04 -4.96 5.36
CA GLU A 40 -7.79 -5.65 4.97
C GLU A 40 -6.94 -6.02 6.20
N MET A 41 -6.86 -5.15 7.22
CA MET A 41 -6.16 -5.42 8.47
C MET A 41 -6.83 -6.53 9.30
N GLU A 42 -8.16 -6.53 9.40
CA GLU A 42 -8.95 -7.57 10.08
C GLU A 42 -8.79 -8.94 9.38
N GLU A 43 -8.67 -8.95 8.05
CA GLU A 43 -8.38 -10.13 7.24
C GLU A 43 -6.92 -10.60 7.34
N GLY A 44 -6.07 -9.92 8.13
CA GLY A 44 -4.65 -10.26 8.28
C GLY A 44 -3.80 -9.98 7.04
N LYS A 45 -4.32 -9.19 6.09
CA LYS A 45 -3.57 -8.83 4.88
C LYS A 45 -2.55 -7.75 5.23
N GLU A 46 -1.29 -8.05 4.94
CA GLU A 46 -0.23 -7.05 5.00
C GLU A 46 -0.48 -5.93 3.98
N TYR A 47 0.08 -4.76 4.26
CA TYR A 47 0.02 -3.64 3.33
C TYR A 47 0.66 -4.05 1.99
N LEU A 48 -0.18 -4.18 0.97
CA LEU A 48 0.29 -4.42 -0.38
C LEU A 48 0.97 -3.15 -0.89
N ALA A 49 2.30 -3.16 -0.89
CA ALA A 49 3.08 -2.20 -1.66
C ALA A 49 2.58 -2.23 -3.12
N LYS A 50 2.43 -1.05 -3.71
CA LYS A 50 1.94 -0.90 -5.09
C LYS A 50 2.79 -1.80 -5.99
N LYS A 51 2.17 -2.74 -6.70
CA LYS A 51 2.87 -3.50 -7.74
C LYS A 51 3.56 -2.49 -8.67
N PRO A 52 4.85 -2.68 -8.99
CA PRO A 52 5.52 -1.81 -9.94
C PRO A 52 4.67 -1.75 -11.21
N HIS A 53 4.55 -0.54 -11.76
CA HIS A 53 3.84 -0.40 -13.03
C HIS A 53 4.65 -1.17 -14.09
N PRO A 54 4.01 -2.07 -14.85
CA PRO A 54 4.71 -2.83 -15.86
C PRO A 54 5.39 -1.87 -16.83
N ARG A 55 6.69 -2.03 -17.03
CA ARG A 55 7.47 -1.26 -17.99
C ARG A 55 7.67 -2.08 -19.24
N ILE A 56 7.83 -1.37 -20.36
CA ILE A 56 8.08 -1.98 -21.68
C ILE A 56 9.32 -2.90 -21.65
N LEU A 57 10.28 -2.60 -20.78
CA LEU A 57 11.55 -3.32 -20.67
C LEU A 57 11.53 -4.47 -19.66
N ASP A 58 10.47 -4.65 -18.87
CA ASP A 58 10.39 -5.72 -17.87
C ASP A 58 10.61 -7.12 -18.50
N PRO A 59 10.09 -7.44 -19.71
CA PRO A 59 10.36 -8.73 -20.37
C PRO A 59 11.82 -8.95 -20.78
N TYR A 60 12.60 -7.89 -20.91
CA TYR A 60 13.98 -7.94 -21.40
C TYR A 60 15.01 -7.79 -20.27
N GLN A 61 14.56 -7.71 -19.01
CA GLN A 61 15.42 -7.40 -17.87
C GLN A 61 16.60 -8.36 -17.74
N GLU A 62 16.37 -9.67 -17.87
CA GLU A 62 17.42 -10.69 -17.79
C GLU A 62 18.43 -10.56 -18.94
N GLN A 63 17.94 -10.24 -20.15
CA GLN A 63 18.78 -10.09 -21.33
C GLN A 63 19.68 -8.85 -21.23
N ILE A 64 19.16 -7.75 -20.69
CA ILE A 64 19.92 -6.52 -20.45
C ILE A 64 21.02 -6.75 -19.41
N ILE A 65 20.74 -7.47 -18.33
CA ILE A 65 21.74 -7.81 -17.31
C ILE A 65 22.87 -8.64 -17.92
N LYS A 66 22.52 -9.65 -18.72
CA LYS A 66 23.50 -10.49 -19.41
C LYS A 66 24.45 -9.67 -20.30
N TRP A 67 23.92 -8.71 -21.06
CA TRP A 67 24.75 -7.82 -21.90
C TRP A 67 25.64 -6.88 -21.09
N LEU A 68 25.25 -6.50 -19.87
CA LEU A 68 26.08 -5.69 -18.97
C LEU A 68 27.23 -6.48 -18.34
N GLU A 69 27.05 -7.79 -18.12
CA GLU A 69 28.08 -8.67 -17.54
C GLU A 69 29.12 -9.14 -18.58
N GLU A 70 28.75 -9.16 -19.87
CA GLU A 70 29.62 -9.59 -20.98
C GLU A 70 30.52 -8.46 -21.53
N GLY A 71 30.38 -7.22 -21.04
CA GLY A 71 31.15 -6.03 -21.46
C GLY A 71 32.18 -5.60 -20.42
#